data_AF-A0A6B3HSI8-F1
#
_entry.id   AF-A0A6B3HSI8-F1
#
_cell.length_a   1.000
_cell.length_b   1.000
_cell.length_c   1.000
_cell.angle_alpha   90.00
_cell.angle_beta   90.00
_cell.angle_gamma   90.00
#
_symmetry.space_group_name_H-M   'P 1'
#
loop_
_entity.id
_entity.type
_entity.pdbx_description
1 polymer ?
#
loop_
_entity_poly.entity_id
_entity_poly.type
_entity_poly.pdbx_seq_one_letter_code
_entity_poly.pdbx_strand_id
1 'polypeptide(L)'
;RRLTRDGAQVLVAQSATSTFQQSWAPAQHASLGALRAAENGRPVVHATLTGISAVYGPRGERVGEPLGTEESAAAVYDVPLAHGTTLYGRFGDWAVYAALAALAALCAAEGLRALRRRPAPGTPGRSARTAHGSPERPEH
;
A
#
# COMPACT_ATOMS: atom_id res chain seq x y z
N ARG A 1 3.20 18.30 -4.75
CA ARG A 1 4.34 18.20 -5.69
C ARG A 1 4.53 19.45 -6.55
N ARG A 2 3.57 19.88 -7.38
CA ARG A 2 3.72 21.11 -8.21
C ARG A 2 4.00 22.34 -7.34
N LEU A 3 3.15 22.62 -6.34
CA LEU A 3 3.35 23.71 -5.39
C LEU A 3 4.75 23.72 -4.75
N THR A 4 5.23 22.55 -4.31
CA THR A 4 6.58 22.41 -3.73
C THR A 4 7.69 22.67 -4.75
N ARG A 5 7.52 22.26 -6.02
CA ARG A 5 8.44 22.60 -7.11
C ARG A 5 8.44 24.10 -7.41
N ASP A 6 7.29 24.75 -7.26
CA ASP A 6 7.12 26.19 -7.44
C ASP A 6 7.61 26.99 -6.21
N GLY A 7 8.19 26.32 -5.20
CA GLY A 7 8.83 26.96 -4.05
C GLY A 7 8.01 26.98 -2.76
N ALA A 8 6.83 26.34 -2.71
CA ALA A 8 6.03 26.30 -1.50
C ALA A 8 6.79 25.68 -0.32
N GLN A 9 6.91 26.44 0.77
CA GLN A 9 7.62 26.01 1.98
C GLN A 9 6.73 25.26 2.96
N VAL A 10 5.42 25.53 2.94
CA VAL A 10 4.38 24.86 3.73
C VAL A 10 3.23 24.51 2.81
N LEU A 11 2.56 23.39 3.08
CA LEU A 11 1.34 22.98 2.38
C LEU A 11 0.16 23.10 3.35
N VAL A 12 -0.91 23.75 2.90
CA VAL A 12 -2.15 23.88 3.68
C VAL A 12 -3.26 23.16 2.94
N ALA A 13 -3.94 22.26 3.63
CA ALA A 13 -5.10 21.54 3.14
C ALA A 13 -6.31 21.92 3.98
N GLN A 14 -7.33 22.48 3.33
CA GLN A 14 -8.60 22.82 3.98
C GLN A 14 -9.66 21.78 3.61
N SER A 15 -10.44 21.34 4.60
CA SER A 15 -11.42 20.26 4.39
C SER A 15 -12.58 20.30 5.39
N ALA A 16 -13.56 19.43 5.17
CA ALA A 16 -14.65 19.15 6.09
C ALA A 16 -15.04 17.68 5.96
N THR A 17 -15.37 17.04 7.08
CA THR A 17 -15.81 15.64 7.12
C THR A 17 -17.17 15.52 7.81
N SER A 18 -18.06 16.49 7.58
CA SER A 18 -19.34 16.61 8.29
C SER A 18 -20.26 15.40 8.13
N THR A 19 -20.23 14.73 6.97
CA THR A 19 -21.05 13.53 6.71
C THR A 19 -20.42 12.25 7.27
N PHE A 20 -19.16 12.31 7.72
CA PHE A 20 -18.40 11.15 8.19
C PHE A 20 -18.10 11.20 9.69
N GLN A 21 -18.83 12.03 10.44
CA GLN A 21 -18.70 12.12 11.89
C GLN A 21 -18.93 10.76 12.56
N GLN A 22 -18.35 10.58 13.74
CA GLN A 22 -18.49 9.35 14.54
C GLN A 22 -18.07 8.07 13.77
N SER A 23 -17.14 8.22 12.83
CA SER A 23 -16.53 7.13 12.07
C SER A 23 -15.01 7.21 12.11
N TRP A 24 -14.33 6.23 11.52
CA TRP A 24 -12.87 6.23 11.39
C TRP A 24 -12.36 7.18 10.30
N ALA A 25 -13.25 7.67 9.42
CA ALA A 25 -12.86 8.41 8.22
C ALA A 25 -12.20 9.78 8.51
N PRO A 26 -12.62 10.60 9.49
CA PRO A 26 -11.90 11.83 9.82
C PRO A 26 -10.43 11.59 10.21
N ALA A 27 -10.17 10.52 10.98
CA ALA A 27 -8.82 10.14 11.35
C ALA A 27 -8.00 9.62 10.16
N GLN A 28 -8.61 8.83 9.27
CA GLN A 28 -7.94 8.41 8.04
C GLN A 28 -7.64 9.61 7.12
N HIS A 29 -8.57 10.55 7.00
CA HIS A 29 -8.37 11.73 6.18
C HIS A 29 -7.23 12.59 6.74
N ALA A 30 -7.16 12.78 8.06
CA ALA A 30 -6.06 13.49 8.69
C ALA A 30 -4.70 12.79 8.44
N SER A 31 -4.66 11.45 8.45
CA SER A 31 -3.41 10.71 8.21
C SER A 31 -2.86 10.87 6.79
N LEU A 32 -3.68 11.22 5.79
CA LEU A 32 -3.18 11.61 4.46
C LEU A 32 -2.25 12.83 4.55
N GLY A 33 -2.49 13.74 5.50
CA GLY A 33 -1.63 14.90 5.74
C GLY A 33 -0.18 14.50 6.05
N ALA A 34 0.00 13.50 6.92
CA ALA A 34 1.32 12.95 7.25
C ALA A 34 2.03 12.38 6.02
N LEU A 35 1.30 11.59 5.21
CA LEU A 35 1.84 11.02 3.99
C LEU A 35 2.25 12.12 3.01
N ARG A 36 1.40 13.11 2.77
CA ARG A 36 1.72 14.25 1.89
C ARG A 36 2.94 15.02 2.38
N ALA A 37 3.10 15.16 3.70
CA ALA A 37 4.24 15.84 4.28
C ALA A 37 5.54 15.09 3.97
N ALA A 38 5.58 13.79 4.27
CA ALA A 38 6.72 12.91 3.99
C ALA A 38 7.02 12.79 2.48
N GLU A 39 5.99 12.72 1.63
CA GLU A 39 6.14 12.66 0.18
C GLU A 39 6.80 13.90 -0.39
N ASN A 40 6.43 15.09 0.10
CA ASN A 40 6.89 16.37 -0.46
C ASN A 40 8.08 16.96 0.32
N GLY A 41 8.40 16.42 1.50
CA GLY A 41 9.43 16.99 2.37
C GLY A 41 9.06 18.39 2.84
N ARG A 42 7.77 18.63 3.10
CA ARG A 42 7.23 19.92 3.53
C ARG A 42 6.28 19.73 4.69
N PRO A 43 6.26 20.65 5.67
CA PRO A 43 5.20 20.65 6.66
C PRO A 43 3.82 20.75 6.00
N VAL A 44 2.86 20.01 6.53
CA VAL A 44 1.46 20.04 6.09
C VAL A 44 0.58 20.46 7.26
N VAL A 45 -0.22 21.49 7.04
CA VAL A 45 -1.30 21.90 7.95
C VAL A 45 -2.62 21.42 7.35
N HIS A 46 -3.25 20.45 8.00
CA HIS A 46 -4.61 20.04 7.69
C HIS A 46 -5.56 20.80 8.61
N ALA A 47 -6.25 21.79 8.06
CA ALA A 47 -7.18 22.65 8.78
C ALA A 47 -8.61 22.30 8.36
N THR A 48 -9.43 21.82 9.28
CA THR A 48 -10.76 21.32 8.94
C THR A 48 -11.86 21.98 9.74
N LEU A 49 -13.03 22.17 9.13
CA LEU A 49 -14.19 22.77 9.79
C LEU A 49 -14.86 21.81 10.78
N THR A 50 -15.00 20.54 10.40
CA THR A 50 -15.68 19.50 11.18
C THR A 50 -14.85 18.22 11.29
N GLY A 51 -13.62 18.21 10.78
CA GLY A 51 -12.74 17.05 10.81
C GLY A 51 -11.69 17.15 11.91
N ILE A 52 -10.70 16.27 11.81
CA ILE A 52 -9.51 16.37 12.65
C ILE A 52 -8.54 17.34 12.00
N SER A 53 -8.29 18.45 12.68
CA SER A 53 -7.25 19.41 12.29
C SER A 53 -5.91 18.98 12.90
N ALA A 54 -4.87 18.90 12.08
CA ALA A 54 -3.58 18.39 12.51
C ALA A 54 -2.43 19.04 11.72
N VAL A 55 -1.28 19.16 12.37
CA VAL A 55 -0.05 19.66 11.76
C VAL A 55 0.97 18.53 11.70
N TYR A 56 1.61 18.39 10.54
CA TYR A 56 2.64 17.39 10.29
C TYR A 56 3.93 18.05 9.84
N GLY A 57 5.05 17.59 10.38
CA GLY A 57 6.39 18.00 10.00
C GLY A 57 6.84 17.40 8.68
N PRO A 58 8.00 17.81 8.15
CA PRO A 58 8.48 17.42 6.82
C PRO A 58 8.70 15.93 6.60
N ARG A 59 8.83 15.11 7.65
CA ARG A 59 8.97 13.66 7.56
C ARG A 59 7.64 12.93 7.83
N GLY A 60 6.54 13.66 7.98
CA GLY A 60 5.21 13.12 8.31
C GLY A 60 4.98 12.91 9.81
N GLU A 61 5.91 13.30 10.67
CA GLU A 61 5.76 13.31 12.11
C GLU A 61 4.67 14.30 12.55
N ARG A 62 3.83 13.93 13.51
CA ARG A 62 2.81 14.85 14.03
C ARG A 62 3.48 15.93 14.88
N VAL A 63 3.07 17.19 14.68
CA VAL A 63 3.51 18.34 15.47
C VAL A 63 2.41 18.71 16.44
N GLY A 64 2.67 18.49 17.72
CA GLY A 64 1.70 18.75 18.80
C GLY A 64 0.49 17.82 18.78
N GLU A 65 -0.50 18.18 19.60
CA GLU A 65 -1.77 17.45 19.67
C GLU A 65 -2.73 17.92 18.57
N PRO A 66 -3.44 17.00 17.89
CA PRO A 66 -4.44 17.36 16.90
C PRO A 66 -5.71 17.90 17.58
N LEU A 67 -6.46 18.74 16.85
CA LEU A 67 -7.78 19.17 17.27
C LEU A 67 -8.81 18.18 16.74
N GLY A 68 -9.60 17.63 17.66
CA GLY A 68 -10.65 16.66 17.37
C GLY A 68 -11.89 17.28 16.73
N THR A 69 -12.93 16.46 16.59
CA THR A 69 -14.21 16.82 15.96
C THR A 69 -15.26 17.36 16.94
N GLU A 70 -15.02 17.21 18.24
CA GLU A 70 -16.04 17.37 19.28
C GLU A 70 -16.32 18.83 19.65
N GLU A 71 -15.40 19.75 19.36
CA GLU A 71 -15.50 21.13 19.78
C GLU A 71 -14.88 22.10 18.78
N SER A 72 -15.33 23.35 18.83
CA SER A 72 -14.69 24.45 18.10
C SER A 72 -13.44 24.88 18.85
N ALA A 73 -12.27 24.60 18.27
CA ALA A 73 -10.98 24.89 18.86
C ALA A 73 -10.02 25.56 17.87
N ALA A 74 -9.01 26.26 18.39
CA ALA A 74 -7.90 26.80 17.64
C ALA A 74 -6.60 26.57 18.41
N ALA A 75 -5.52 26.26 17.69
CA ALA A 75 -4.20 26.05 18.25
C ALA A 75 -3.12 26.63 17.34
N VAL A 76 -2.01 27.03 17.96
CA VAL A 76 -0.83 27.58 17.28
C VAL A 76 0.29 26.56 17.39
N TYR A 77 0.97 26.30 16.27
CA TYR A 77 2.06 25.35 16.19
C TYR A 77 3.26 25.97 15.48
N ASP A 78 4.45 25.76 16.04
CA ASP A 78 5.70 26.07 15.35
C ASP A 78 6.10 24.91 14.45
N VAL A 79 6.27 25.19 13.16
CA VAL A 79 6.64 24.17 12.16
C VAL A 79 7.98 24.52 11.49
N PRO A 80 8.94 23.58 11.48
CA PRO A 80 10.21 23.82 10.83
C PRO A 80 10.04 23.86 9.31
N LEU A 81 10.45 24.96 8.68
CA LEU A 81 10.50 25.04 7.23
C LEU A 81 11.63 24.14 6.71
N ALA A 82 11.27 23.05 6.04
CA ALA A 82 12.25 22.19 5.39
C ALA A 82 12.71 22.79 4.06
N HIS A 83 13.98 22.55 3.71
CA HIS A 83 14.57 22.93 2.43
C HIS A 83 15.20 21.67 1.84
N GLY A 84 14.77 21.29 0.63
CA GLY A 84 15.20 20.07 -0.03
C GLY A 84 14.10 19.42 -0.86
N THR A 85 14.49 18.42 -1.64
CA THR A 85 13.60 17.62 -2.49
C THR A 85 13.72 16.16 -2.08
N THR A 86 12.59 15.52 -1.78
CA THR A 86 12.56 14.08 -1.47
C THR A 86 12.83 13.26 -2.74
N LEU A 87 13.32 12.03 -2.57
CA LEU A 87 13.49 11.10 -3.70
C LEU A 87 12.16 10.89 -4.45
N TYR A 88 11.06 10.78 -3.70
CA TYR A 88 9.72 10.68 -4.27
C TYR A 88 9.28 11.95 -5.01
N GLY A 89 9.60 13.13 -4.48
CA GLY A 89 9.37 14.40 -5.15
C GLY A 89 10.15 14.55 -6.46
N ARG A 90 11.36 13.95 -6.52
CA ARG A 90 12.26 13.99 -7.69
C ARG A 90 11.89 12.97 -8.77
N PHE A 91 11.68 11.71 -8.39
CA PHE A 91 11.50 10.60 -9.32
C PHE A 91 10.03 10.17 -9.49
N GLY A 92 9.11 10.81 -8.77
CA GLY A 92 7.69 10.50 -8.85
C GLY A 92 7.39 9.10 -8.32
N ASP A 93 6.58 8.35 -9.07
CA ASP A 93 6.00 7.09 -8.59
C ASP A 93 6.95 5.89 -8.76
N TRP A 94 8.26 6.14 -8.75
CA TRP A 94 9.31 5.13 -8.94
C TRP A 94 9.16 3.93 -7.98
N ALA A 95 8.73 4.16 -6.75
CA ALA A 95 8.54 3.12 -5.75
C ALA A 95 7.43 2.13 -6.16
N VAL A 96 6.37 2.63 -6.82
CA VAL A 96 5.27 1.80 -7.33
C VAL A 96 5.76 0.93 -8.47
N TYR A 97 6.48 1.51 -9.43
CA TYR A 97 7.04 0.75 -10.55
C TYR A 97 8.07 -0.28 -10.09
N ALA A 98 8.92 0.05 -9.11
CA ALA A 98 9.87 -0.88 -8.53
C ALA A 98 9.17 -2.06 -7.84
N ALA A 99 8.10 -1.80 -7.08
CA ALA A 99 7.30 -2.86 -6.44
C ALA A 99 6.61 -3.76 -7.48
N LEU A 100 6.01 -3.18 -8.52
CA LEU A 100 5.39 -3.94 -9.60
C LEU A 100 6.40 -4.80 -10.37
N ALA A 101 7.58 -4.25 -10.65
CA ALA A 101 8.66 -4.99 -11.30
C ALA A 101 9.15 -6.16 -10.43
N ALA A 102 9.31 -5.94 -9.12
CA ALA A 102 9.68 -7.00 -8.18
C ALA A 102 8.62 -8.11 -8.12
N LEU A 103 7.34 -7.74 -8.05
CA LEU A 103 6.24 -8.71 -8.06
C LEU A 103 6.20 -9.50 -9.36
N ALA A 104 6.32 -8.84 -10.51
CA ALA A 104 6.37 -9.49 -11.82
C ALA A 104 7.55 -10.46 -11.93
N ALA A 105 8.72 -10.08 -11.43
CA ALA A 105 9.90 -10.94 -11.40
C ALA A 105 9.69 -12.19 -10.53
N LEU A 106 9.05 -12.04 -9.36
CA LEU A 106 8.70 -13.17 -8.49
C LEU A 106 7.69 -14.11 -9.18
N CYS A 107 6.63 -13.57 -9.77
CA CYS A 107 5.65 -14.35 -10.52
C CYS A 107 6.30 -15.09 -11.70
N ALA A 108 7.20 -14.44 -12.44
CA ALA A 108 7.92 -15.08 -13.54
C ALA A 108 8.84 -16.20 -13.04
N ALA A 109 9.58 -15.98 -11.95
CA ALA A 109 10.45 -16.99 -11.36
C ALA A 109 9.67 -18.23 -10.91
N GLU A 110 8.53 -18.05 -10.23
CA GLU A 110 7.66 -19.17 -9.83
C GLU A 110 7.00 -19.85 -11.02
N GLY A 111 6.57 -19.09 -12.04
CA GLY A 111 6.04 -19.64 -13.28
C GLY A 111 7.06 -20.52 -14.01
N LEU A 112 8.30 -20.05 -14.18
CA LEU A 112 9.38 -20.85 -14.76
C LEU A 112 9.70 -22.09 -13.93
N ARG A 113 9.70 -21.99 -12.60
CA ARG A 113 9.90 -23.15 -11.70
C ARG A 113 8.78 -24.18 -11.86
N ALA A 114 7.53 -23.75 -11.92
CA ALA A 114 6.38 -24.64 -12.11
C ALA A 114 6.43 -25.35 -13.48
N LEU A 115 6.82 -24.64 -14.54
CA LEU A 115 6.98 -25.22 -15.87
C LEU A 115 8.14 -26.23 -15.92
N ARG A 116 9.26 -25.96 -15.22
CA ARG A 116 10.39 -26.88 -15.09
C ARG A 116 10.09 -28.10 -14.21
N ARG A 117 9.15 -27.98 -13.27
CA ARG A 117 8.72 -29.05 -12.37
C ARG A 117 7.63 -29.95 -12.95
N ARG A 118 7.17 -29.73 -14.19
CA ARG A 118 6.21 -30.65 -14.84
C ARG A 118 6.82 -32.06 -14.89
N PRO A 119 6.22 -33.06 -14.22
CA PRO A 119 6.65 -34.45 -14.36
C PRO A 119 6.46 -34.86 -15.82
N ALA A 120 7.39 -35.65 -16.36
CA ALA A 120 7.21 -36.27 -17.68
C ALA A 120 5.84 -36.97 -17.72
N PRO A 121 5.09 -36.91 -18.85
CA PRO A 121 3.83 -37.63 -18.96
C PRO A 121 4.08 -39.09 -18.61
N GLY A 122 3.49 -39.55 -17.50
CA GLY A 122 3.62 -40.94 -17.08
C GLY A 122 3.14 -41.82 -18.23
N THR A 123 4.01 -42.73 -18.69
CA THR A 123 3.66 -43.77 -19.65
C THR A 123 2.32 -44.39 -19.24
N PRO A 124 1.31 -44.47 -20.13
CA PRO A 124 0.03 -45.08 -19.76
C PRO A 124 0.31 -46.49 -19.24
N GLY A 125 0.02 -46.71 -17.96
CA GLY A 125 0.21 -47.99 -17.30
C GLY A 125 -0.47 -49.08 -18.12
N ARG A 126 0.33 -50.04 -18.58
CA ARG A 126 -0.11 -51.20 -19.37
C ARG A 126 -1.33 -51.83 -18.70
N SER A 127 -2.47 -51.77 -19.39
CA SER A 127 -3.72 -52.46 -19.02
C SER A 127 -3.42 -53.85 -18.46
N ALA A 128 -3.81 -54.08 -17.21
CA ALA A 128 -3.70 -55.37 -16.57
C ALA A 128 -4.64 -56.34 -17.31
N ARG A 129 -4.05 -57.19 -18.18
CA ARG A 129 -4.70 -58.36 -18.73
C ARG A 129 -5.15 -59.24 -17.57
N THR A 130 -6.46 -59.40 -17.41
CA THR A 130 -7.07 -60.44 -16.60
C THR A 130 -6.63 -61.79 -17.14
N ALA A 131 -5.77 -62.50 -16.41
CA ALA A 131 -5.44 -63.88 -16.70
C ALA A 131 -6.62 -64.75 -16.26
N HIS A 132 -7.35 -65.27 -17.25
CA HIS A 132 -8.35 -66.30 -17.08
C HIS A 132 -7.63 -67.59 -16.64
N GLY A 133 -7.75 -67.95 -15.36
CA GLY A 133 -7.26 -69.23 -14.84
C GLY A 133 -8.38 -70.28 -14.85
N SER A 134 -8.31 -71.22 -15.78
CA SER A 134 -8.80 -72.60 -15.69
C SER A 134 -7.53 -73.46 -15.71
N PRO A 135 -7.36 -74.55 -14.94
CA PRO A 135 -8.12 -75.82 -14.98
C PRO A 135 -8.34 -76.39 -13.54
N GLU A 136 -9.04 -77.50 -13.29
CA GLU A 136 -8.60 -78.90 -13.47
C GLU A 136 -9.75 -79.85 -13.08
N ARG A 137 -9.89 -80.93 -13.86
CA ARG A 137 -10.63 -82.17 -13.55
C ARG A 137 -9.63 -83.14 -12.90
N PRO A 138 -10.03 -84.06 -12.00
CA PRO A 138 -10.06 -85.45 -12.47
C PRO A 138 -11.18 -86.33 -11.86
N GLU A 139 -11.71 -87.20 -12.73
CA GLU A 139 -12.25 -88.55 -12.58
C GLU A 139 -12.45 -89.22 -11.20
N HIS A 140 -13.66 -89.75 -10.98
CA HIS A 140 -13.96 -91.20 -10.92
C HIS A 140 -15.44 -91.48 -11.24
#